data_AF-A0A5P1FSH3-F1
#
_entry.id   AF-A0A5P1FSH3-F1
#
_cell.length_a   1.000
_cell.length_b   1.000
_cell.length_c   1.000
_cell.angle_alpha   90.00
_cell.angle_beta   90.00
_cell.angle_gamma   90.00
#
_symmetry.space_group_name_H-M   'P 1'
#
loop_
_entity.id
_entity.type
_entity.pdbx_description
1 polymer ?
#
loop_
_entity_poly.entity_id
_entity_poly.type
_entity_poly.pdbx_seq_one_letter_code
_entity_poly.pdbx_strand_id
1 'polypeptide(L)'
;MGIDLNTLRPEPCVREKLQRDIEAHAVSVRSTKLSELSADCEKQLTEALSEPVESLFGASGIDAWTSITRLYQQEMQKALLGLAISLSGFELDQVFFNEILGNLKDYARNVVEKKSREEASKVLIHMKDRFSTVFSHDKDSMPSRPLSGKVDTAKKKIKYSCNLA
;
A
#
# COMPACT_ATOMS: atom_id res chain seq x y z
N MET A 1 68.22 -19.41 14.13
CA MET A 1 67.05 -18.53 14.19
C MET A 1 66.56 -18.32 12.77
N GLY A 2 65.60 -19.12 12.33
CA GLY A 2 64.93 -18.92 11.05
C GLY A 2 63.89 -17.82 11.22
N ILE A 3 64.00 -16.76 10.43
CA ILE A 3 63.03 -15.68 10.42
C ILE A 3 61.81 -16.20 9.67
N ASP A 4 60.66 -16.27 10.36
CA ASP A 4 59.39 -16.69 9.77
C ASP A 4 58.92 -15.62 8.76
N LEU A 5 58.99 -15.98 7.48
CA LEU A 5 58.61 -15.12 6.34
C LEU A 5 57.10 -14.83 6.29
N ASN A 6 56.28 -15.40 7.18
CA ASN A 6 54.83 -15.14 7.22
C ASN A 6 54.43 -13.82 7.89
N THR A 7 55.39 -13.00 8.36
CA THR A 7 55.09 -11.76 9.10
C THR A 7 55.08 -10.50 8.23
N LEU A 8 55.37 -10.59 6.93
CA LEU A 8 55.28 -9.45 6.02
C LEU A 8 54.06 -9.63 5.12
N ARG A 9 52.86 -9.50 5.69
CA ARG A 9 51.65 -9.22 4.90
C ARG A 9 51.94 -7.91 4.15
N PRO A 10 52.14 -7.92 2.83
CA PRO A 10 52.37 -6.67 2.12
C PRO A 10 51.12 -5.82 2.29
N GLU A 11 51.30 -4.57 2.72
CA GLU A 11 50.25 -3.56 2.68
C GLU A 11 49.61 -3.62 1.27
N PRO A 12 48.27 -3.73 1.16
CA PRO A 12 47.64 -3.83 -0.14
C PRO A 12 48.10 -2.64 -0.98
N CYS A 13 48.58 -2.95 -2.19
CA CYS A 13 49.15 -1.96 -3.10
C CYS A 13 48.16 -0.78 -3.21
N VAL A 14 48.65 0.46 -3.32
CA VAL A 14 47.80 1.66 -3.43
C VAL A 14 46.70 1.47 -4.50
N ARG A 15 47.03 0.74 -5.58
CA ARG A 15 46.08 0.33 -6.62
C ARG A 15 44.94 -0.57 -6.12
N GLU A 16 45.22 -1.54 -5.27
CA GLU A 16 44.23 -2.45 -4.67
C GLU A 16 43.36 -1.74 -3.66
N LYS A 17 43.92 -0.78 -2.91
CA LYS A 17 43.13 0.11 -2.02
C LYS A 17 42.15 0.94 -2.83
N LEU A 18 42.64 1.62 -3.88
CA LEU A 18 41.80 2.42 -4.76
C LEU A 18 40.71 1.58 -5.44
N GLN A 19 41.03 0.38 -5.92
CA GLN A 19 40.05 -0.52 -6.52
C GLN A 19 38.93 -0.89 -5.53
N ARG A 20 39.29 -1.28 -4.30
CA ARG A 20 38.31 -1.60 -3.26
C ARG A 20 37.44 -0.40 -2.89
N ASP A 21 38.02 0.78 -2.80
CA ASP A 21 37.29 2.00 -2.46
C ASP A 21 36.30 2.39 -3.57
N ILE A 22 36.68 2.24 -4.84
CA ILE A 22 35.79 2.44 -5.99
C ILE A 22 34.63 1.45 -5.98
N GLU A 23 34.91 0.16 -5.76
CA GLU A 23 33.89 -0.89 -5.69
C GLU A 23 32.93 -0.66 -4.52
N ALA A 24 33.45 -0.33 -3.34
CA ALA A 24 32.64 -0.01 -2.16
C ALA A 24 31.77 1.22 -2.39
N HIS A 25 32.32 2.27 -3.02
CA HIS A 25 31.55 3.45 -3.39
C HIS A 25 30.45 3.13 -4.41
N ALA A 26 30.76 2.34 -5.45
CA ALA A 26 29.78 1.91 -6.44
C ALA A 26 28.64 1.11 -5.82
N VAL A 27 28.94 0.18 -4.89
CA VAL A 27 27.92 -0.57 -4.14
C VAL A 27 27.06 0.36 -3.28
N SER A 28 27.67 1.32 -2.58
CA SER A 28 26.95 2.30 -1.74
C SER A 28 26.01 3.19 -2.56
N VAL A 29 26.49 3.72 -3.68
CA VAL A 29 25.68 4.54 -4.61
C VAL A 29 24.53 3.71 -5.18
N ARG A 30 24.81 2.47 -5.61
CA ARG A 30 23.79 1.54 -6.10
C ARG A 30 22.70 1.32 -5.04
N SER A 31 23.09 0.95 -3.82
CA SER A 31 22.17 0.68 -2.72
C SER A 31 21.30 1.90 -2.39
N THR A 32 21.90 3.09 -2.31
CA THR A 32 21.17 4.34 -2.08
C THR A 32 20.14 4.60 -3.17
N LYS A 33 20.54 4.45 -4.43
CA LYS A 33 19.65 4.71 -5.57
C LYS A 33 18.50 3.71 -5.65
N LEU A 34 18.75 2.45 -5.30
CA LEU A 34 17.72 1.42 -5.22
C LEU A 34 16.71 1.73 -4.12
N SER A 35 17.20 2.13 -2.94
CA SER A 35 16.36 2.55 -1.82
C SER A 35 15.44 3.71 -2.19
N GLU A 36 15.97 4.72 -2.88
CA GLU A 36 15.18 5.85 -3.41
C GLU A 36 14.08 5.38 -4.38
N LEU A 37 14.42 4.51 -5.34
CA LEU A 37 13.45 3.98 -6.31
C LEU A 37 12.35 3.14 -5.65
N SER A 38 12.69 2.35 -4.63
CA SER A 38 11.70 1.61 -3.84
C SER A 38 10.79 2.55 -3.05
N ALA A 39 11.34 3.57 -2.41
CA ALA A 39 10.56 4.53 -1.63
C ALA A 39 9.60 5.33 -2.52
N ASP A 40 10.02 5.71 -3.72
CA ASP A 40 9.16 6.38 -4.71
C ASP A 40 8.00 5.47 -5.14
N CYS A 41 8.25 4.18 -5.35
CA CYS A 41 7.19 3.21 -5.66
C CYS A 41 6.22 3.01 -4.49
N GLU A 42 6.72 2.88 -3.26
CA GLU A 42 5.90 2.77 -2.05
C GLU A 42 5.00 4.00 -1.86
N LYS A 43 5.53 5.19 -2.10
CA LYS A 43 4.76 6.44 -2.06
C LYS A 43 3.64 6.44 -3.10
N GLN A 44 3.96 6.11 -4.35
CA GLN A 44 2.97 6.04 -5.42
C GLN A 44 1.85 5.02 -5.12
N LEU A 45 2.21 3.85 -4.59
CA LEU A 45 1.23 2.84 -4.18
C LEU A 45 0.36 3.33 -3.03
N THR A 46 0.93 4.04 -2.06
CA THR A 46 0.17 4.62 -0.96
C THR A 46 -0.86 5.62 -1.47
N GLU A 47 -0.44 6.55 -2.34
CA GLU A 47 -1.33 7.55 -2.93
C GLU A 47 -2.43 6.90 -3.79
N ALA A 48 -2.07 5.94 -4.64
CA ALA A 48 -3.01 5.26 -5.54
C ALA A 48 -3.98 4.30 -4.84
N LEU A 49 -3.61 3.76 -3.67
CA LEU A 49 -4.45 2.82 -2.93
C LEU A 49 -5.25 3.50 -1.81
N SER A 50 -4.69 4.49 -1.11
CA SER A 50 -5.30 5.04 0.11
C SER A 50 -6.67 5.66 -0.16
N GLU A 51 -6.74 6.66 -1.03
CA GLU A 51 -7.99 7.40 -1.31
C GLU A 51 -9.06 6.50 -1.93
N PRO A 52 -8.75 5.68 -2.95
CA PRO A 52 -9.75 4.83 -3.56
C PRO A 52 -10.26 3.73 -2.63
N VAL A 53 -9.42 3.15 -1.76
CA VAL A 53 -9.86 2.15 -0.78
C VAL A 53 -10.84 2.78 0.21
N GLU A 54 -10.56 3.98 0.72
CA GLU A 54 -11.48 4.72 1.60
C GLU A 54 -12.82 5.01 0.91
N SER A 55 -12.75 5.50 -0.34
CA SER A 55 -13.94 5.78 -1.15
C SER A 55 -14.82 4.54 -1.37
N LEU A 56 -14.19 3.40 -1.69
CA LEU A 56 -14.88 2.13 -1.91
C LEU A 56 -15.59 1.64 -0.64
N PHE A 57 -14.97 1.81 0.53
CA PHE A 57 -15.63 1.48 1.80
C PHE A 57 -16.76 2.45 2.15
N GLY A 58 -16.60 3.75 1.91
CA GLY A 58 -17.67 4.74 2.09
C GLY A 58 -18.87 4.49 1.17
N ALA A 59 -18.62 4.00 -0.05
CA ALA A 59 -19.65 3.62 -1.01
C ALA A 59 -20.47 2.39 -0.58
N SER A 60 -20.00 1.59 0.40
CA SER A 60 -20.71 0.45 1.01
C SER A 60 -21.34 -0.51 -0.03
N GLY A 61 -20.65 -0.69 -1.15
CA GLY A 61 -21.06 -1.63 -2.20
C GLY A 61 -20.80 -3.07 -1.75
N ILE A 62 -21.69 -3.99 -2.11
CA ILE A 62 -21.49 -5.43 -1.84
C ILE A 62 -20.26 -5.99 -2.56
N ASP A 63 -19.81 -5.29 -3.61
CA ASP A 63 -18.66 -5.57 -4.45
C ASP A 63 -17.40 -4.76 -4.05
N ALA A 64 -17.44 -4.00 -2.95
CA ALA A 64 -16.33 -3.14 -2.52
C ALA A 64 -15.01 -3.92 -2.41
N TRP A 65 -15.03 -5.10 -1.82
CA TRP A 65 -13.83 -5.94 -1.68
C TRP A 65 -13.28 -6.44 -3.02
N THR A 66 -14.16 -6.81 -3.96
CA THR A 66 -13.75 -7.21 -5.31
C THR A 66 -13.13 -6.03 -6.05
N SER A 67 -13.71 -4.83 -5.91
CA SER A 67 -13.16 -3.60 -6.47
C SER A 67 -11.80 -3.22 -5.88
N ILE A 68 -11.62 -3.35 -4.56
CA ILE A 68 -10.33 -3.15 -3.88
C ILE A 68 -9.29 -4.15 -4.39
N THR A 69 -9.65 -5.42 -4.50
CA THR A 69 -8.74 -6.47 -4.97
C THR A 69 -8.27 -6.20 -6.40
N ARG A 70 -9.20 -5.78 -7.28
CA ARG A 70 -8.87 -5.41 -8.66
C ARG A 70 -7.96 -4.18 -8.72
N LEU A 71 -8.28 -3.13 -7.96
CA LEU A 71 -7.46 -1.93 -7.87
C LEU A 71 -6.04 -2.26 -7.41
N TYR A 72 -5.92 -3.05 -6.32
CA TYR A 72 -4.63 -3.52 -5.82
C TYR A 72 -3.81 -4.23 -6.90
N GLN A 73 -4.42 -5.15 -7.65
CA GLN A 73 -3.73 -5.87 -8.72
C GLN A 73 -3.24 -4.93 -9.83
N GLN A 74 -4.06 -3.97 -10.24
CA GLN A 74 -3.73 -3.02 -11.31
C GLN A 74 -2.58 -2.08 -10.90
N GLU A 75 -2.69 -1.48 -9.72
CA GLU A 75 -1.65 -0.56 -9.23
C GLU A 75 -0.35 -1.31 -8.93
N MET A 76 -0.42 -2.54 -8.40
CA MET A 76 0.76 -3.37 -8.25
C MET A 76 1.41 -3.70 -9.60
N GLN A 77 0.65 -4.14 -10.60
CA GLN A 77 1.22 -4.41 -11.92
C GLN A 77 1.91 -3.19 -12.53
N LYS A 78 1.30 -2.01 -12.41
CA LYS A 78 1.86 -0.75 -12.89
C LYS A 78 3.15 -0.38 -12.16
N ALA A 79 3.17 -0.48 -10.83
CA ALA A 79 4.36 -0.22 -10.03
C ALA A 79 5.49 -1.20 -10.35
N LEU A 80 5.19 -2.49 -10.52
CA LEU A 80 6.18 -3.52 -10.86
C LEU A 80 6.79 -3.28 -12.25
N LEU A 81 5.99 -2.89 -13.24
CA LEU A 81 6.49 -2.54 -14.57
C LEU A 81 7.40 -1.29 -14.50
N GLY A 82 6.98 -0.24 -13.79
CA GLY A 82 7.79 0.97 -13.61
C GLY A 82 9.11 0.72 -12.90
N LEU A 83 9.09 -0.15 -11.88
CA LEU A 83 10.26 -0.56 -11.13
C LEU A 83 11.18 -1.44 -12.01
N ALA A 84 10.65 -2.41 -12.75
CA ALA A 84 11.45 -3.23 -13.66
C ALA A 84 12.15 -2.39 -14.75
N ILE A 85 11.47 -1.37 -15.31
CA ILE A 85 12.07 -0.44 -16.28
C ILE A 85 13.20 0.35 -15.61
N SER A 86 12.95 0.91 -14.43
CA SER A 86 13.96 1.68 -13.67
C SER A 86 15.17 0.83 -13.26
N LEU A 87 14.94 -0.45 -12.93
CA LEU A 87 15.99 -1.38 -12.49
C LEU A 87 16.77 -2.03 -13.63
N SER A 88 16.30 -1.93 -14.87
CA SER A 88 16.96 -2.54 -16.04
C SER A 88 18.42 -2.09 -16.24
N GLY A 89 18.79 -0.91 -15.74
CA GLY A 89 20.16 -0.37 -15.82
C GLY A 89 21.10 -0.77 -14.68
N PHE A 90 20.63 -1.52 -13.68
CA PHE A 90 21.38 -1.74 -12.42
C PHE A 90 22.11 -3.09 -12.34
N GLU A 91 22.02 -3.95 -13.37
CA GLU A 91 22.61 -5.30 -13.40
C GLU A 91 22.38 -6.09 -12.08
N LEU A 92 21.14 -6.07 -11.60
CA LEU A 92 20.78 -6.75 -10.35
C LEU A 92 20.70 -8.25 -10.55
N ASP A 93 21.11 -9.00 -9.54
CA ASP A 93 20.83 -10.43 -9.50
C ASP A 93 19.33 -10.69 -9.30
N GLN A 94 18.89 -11.87 -9.72
CA GLN A 94 17.48 -12.26 -9.66
C GLN A 94 16.96 -12.38 -8.22
N VAL A 95 17.83 -12.73 -7.26
CA VAL A 95 17.45 -12.94 -5.85
C VAL A 95 17.11 -11.61 -5.21
N PHE A 96 17.98 -10.62 -5.35
CA PHE A 96 17.83 -9.27 -4.87
C PHE A 96 16.65 -8.55 -5.55
N PHE A 97 16.46 -8.76 -6.86
CA PHE A 97 15.27 -8.26 -7.55
C PHE A 97 13.98 -8.83 -6.92
N ASN A 98 13.92 -10.15 -6.70
CA ASN A 98 12.76 -10.78 -6.08
C ASN A 98 12.52 -10.31 -4.63
N GLU A 99 13.58 -10.00 -3.89
CA GLU A 99 13.50 -9.43 -2.54
C GLU A 99 12.83 -8.05 -2.54
N ILE A 100 13.24 -7.15 -3.44
CA ILE A 100 12.61 -5.83 -3.61
C ILE A 100 11.11 -6.00 -3.94
N LEU A 101 10.77 -6.91 -4.86
CA LEU A 101 9.38 -7.17 -5.23
C LEU A 101 8.56 -7.71 -4.05
N GLY A 102 9.14 -8.61 -3.25
CA GLY A 102 8.52 -9.16 -2.05
C GLY A 102 8.18 -8.06 -1.05
N ASN A 103 9.18 -7.22 -0.72
CA ASN A 103 9.02 -6.09 0.19
C ASN A 103 7.92 -5.13 -0.28
N LEU A 104 7.90 -4.80 -1.59
CA LEU A 104 6.88 -3.92 -2.16
C LEU A 104 5.46 -4.51 -2.07
N LYS A 105 5.33 -5.82 -2.31
CA LYS A 105 4.05 -6.52 -2.23
C LYS A 105 3.50 -6.52 -0.79
N ASP A 106 4.38 -6.76 0.18
CA ASP A 106 4.04 -6.75 1.60
C ASP A 106 3.69 -5.35 2.08
N TYR A 107 4.43 -4.33 1.62
CA TYR A 107 4.12 -2.93 1.87
C TYR A 107 2.72 -2.57 1.37
N ALA A 108 2.41 -2.85 0.11
CA ALA A 108 1.11 -2.53 -0.48
C ALA A 108 -0.04 -3.26 0.23
N ARG A 109 0.18 -4.52 0.65
CA ARG A 109 -0.79 -5.26 1.47
C ARG A 109 -1.05 -4.55 2.79
N ASN A 110 0.00 -4.12 3.48
CA ASN A 110 -0.11 -3.40 4.75
C ASN A 110 -0.85 -2.06 4.58
N VAL A 111 -0.63 -1.33 3.48
CA VAL A 111 -1.40 -0.11 3.16
C VAL A 111 -2.90 -0.41 3.09
N VAL A 112 -3.31 -1.40 2.30
CA VAL A 112 -4.73 -1.80 2.17
C VAL A 112 -5.30 -2.27 3.52
N GLU A 113 -4.53 -3.05 4.27
CA GLU A 113 -4.94 -3.57 5.57
C GLU A 113 -5.12 -2.45 6.61
N LYS A 114 -4.20 -1.49 6.65
CA LYS A 114 -4.28 -0.30 7.50
C LYS A 114 -5.51 0.54 7.15
N LYS A 115 -5.74 0.81 5.87
CA LYS A 115 -6.91 1.57 5.40
C LYS A 115 -8.22 0.86 5.72
N SER A 116 -8.25 -0.46 5.53
CA SER A 116 -9.42 -1.27 5.87
C SER A 116 -9.73 -1.22 7.38
N ARG A 117 -8.71 -1.24 8.26
CA ARG A 117 -8.90 -1.07 9.71
C ARG A 117 -9.38 0.32 10.09
N GLU A 118 -8.84 1.36 9.46
CA GLU A 118 -9.26 2.74 9.68
C GLU A 118 -10.74 2.91 9.33
N GLU A 119 -11.20 2.36 8.20
CA GLU A 119 -12.60 2.42 7.78
C GLU A 119 -13.52 1.53 8.63
N ALA A 120 -13.06 0.35 9.05
CA ALA A 120 -13.79 -0.48 10.01
C ALA A 120 -14.02 0.24 11.35
N SER A 121 -13.05 1.06 11.79
CA SER A 121 -13.18 1.87 13.01
C SER A 121 -14.21 2.99 12.87
N LYS A 122 -14.51 3.43 11.65
CA LYS A 122 -15.51 4.47 11.33
C LYS A 122 -16.90 3.90 11.00
N VAL A 123 -17.12 2.59 11.16
CA VAL A 123 -18.36 1.93 10.73
C VAL A 123 -19.64 2.55 11.30
N LEU A 124 -19.63 2.99 12.56
CA LEU A 124 -20.80 3.62 13.18
C LEU A 124 -21.12 4.98 12.57
N ILE A 125 -20.10 5.74 12.17
CA ILE A 125 -20.26 7.03 11.49
C ILE A 125 -20.86 6.78 10.12
N HIS A 126 -20.32 5.83 9.36
CA HIS A 126 -20.86 5.43 8.06
C HIS A 126 -22.31 4.97 8.15
N MET A 127 -22.67 4.16 9.15
CA MET A 127 -24.05 3.74 9.39
C MET A 127 -24.96 4.93 9.68
N LYS A 128 -24.51 5.88 10.51
CA LYS A 128 -25.28 7.10 10.84
C LYS A 128 -25.47 8.00 9.62
N ASP A 129 -24.43 8.19 8.82
CA ASP A 129 -24.50 9.05 7.62
C ASP A 129 -25.40 8.41 6.55
N ARG A 130 -25.35 7.09 6.39
CA ARG A 130 -26.29 6.34 5.53
C ARG A 130 -27.72 6.41 6.02
N PHE A 131 -27.93 6.25 7.32
CA PHE A 131 -29.26 6.41 7.90
C PHE A 131 -29.79 7.82 7.66
N SER A 132 -28.96 8.84 7.90
CA SER A 132 -29.35 10.24 7.72
C SER A 132 -29.65 10.55 6.25
N THR A 133 -28.82 10.10 5.31
CA THR A 133 -29.06 10.32 3.87
C THR A 133 -30.32 9.63 3.37
N VAL A 134 -30.57 8.37 3.75
CA VAL A 134 -31.77 7.62 3.34
C VAL A 134 -33.04 8.15 4.00
N PHE A 135 -32.96 8.68 5.22
CA PHE A 135 -34.13 9.07 6.01
C PHE A 135 -34.47 10.56 5.95
N SER A 136 -33.51 11.43 5.63
CA SER A 136 -33.72 12.89 5.60
C SER A 136 -34.12 13.43 4.23
N HIS A 137 -34.02 12.61 3.18
CA HIS A 137 -34.37 13.00 1.80
C HIS A 137 -35.53 12.14 1.31
N ASP A 138 -36.64 12.79 0.90
CA ASP A 138 -37.65 12.12 0.07
C ASP A 138 -37.05 11.84 -1.33
N LYS A 139 -37.72 11.02 -2.15
CA LYS A 139 -37.26 10.56 -3.47
C LYS A 139 -36.82 11.68 -4.43
N ASP A 140 -37.20 12.93 -4.16
CA ASP A 140 -36.86 14.12 -4.95
C ASP A 140 -35.73 14.99 -4.33
N SER A 141 -34.92 14.45 -3.41
CA SER A 141 -33.80 15.16 -2.75
C SER A 141 -34.19 16.41 -1.93
N MET A 142 -35.47 16.61 -1.64
CA MET A 142 -35.92 17.68 -0.75
C MET A 142 -35.77 17.26 0.72
N PRO A 143 -35.26 18.14 1.62
CA PRO A 143 -35.22 17.87 3.06
C PRO A 143 -36.64 17.59 3.56
N SER A 144 -36.85 16.44 4.19
CA SER A 144 -38.17 16.05 4.69
C SER A 144 -38.68 17.08 5.69
N ARG A 145 -39.90 17.60 5.46
CA ARG A 145 -40.61 18.55 6.33
C ARG A 145 -40.73 17.97 7.76
N PRO A 146 -40.68 18.79 8.83
CA PRO A 146 -40.90 18.31 10.19
C PRO A 146 -42.26 17.60 10.27
N LEU A 147 -42.27 16.36 10.77
CA LEU A 147 -43.49 15.57 10.92
C LEU A 147 -44.36 16.19 12.04
N SER A 148 -45.08 17.26 11.72
CA SER A 148 -46.14 17.80 12.58
C SER A 148 -47.44 17.10 12.22
N GLY A 149 -47.73 16.03 12.95
CA GLY A 149 -48.95 15.25 12.78
C GLY A 149 -48.69 13.80 13.12
N LYS A 150 -49.51 13.23 14.02
CA LYS A 150 -49.47 11.81 14.38
C LYS A 150 -49.63 10.97 13.12
N VAL A 151 -48.54 10.40 12.59
CA VAL A 151 -48.58 9.49 11.45
C VAL A 151 -47.86 8.22 11.85
N ASP A 152 -48.56 7.11 11.63
CA ASP A 152 -48.17 5.75 11.94
C ASP A 152 -46.72 5.50 11.55
N THR A 153 -45.90 5.16 12.54
CA THR A 153 -44.53 4.70 12.33
C THR A 153 -44.59 3.31 11.70
N ALA A 154 -44.82 3.25 10.39
CA ALA A 154 -44.69 2.03 9.62
C ALA A 154 -43.22 1.58 9.70
N LYS A 155 -42.95 0.70 10.67
CA LYS A 155 -41.65 0.08 10.90
C LYS A 155 -41.24 -0.65 9.63
N LYS A 156 -40.41 -0.03 8.79
CA LYS A 156 -39.74 -0.70 7.67
C LYS A 156 -38.72 -1.65 8.28
N LYS A 157 -39.15 -2.88 8.53
CA LYS A 157 -38.40 -3.91 9.24
C LYS A 157 -37.24 -4.38 8.36
N ILE A 158 -36.04 -3.84 8.58
CA ILE A 158 -34.83 -4.35 7.93
C ILE A 158 -34.46 -5.66 8.63
N LYS A 159 -34.63 -6.78 7.94
CA LYS A 159 -34.21 -8.11 8.41
C LYS A 159 -32.72 -8.25 8.15
N TYR A 160 -31.88 -7.98 9.15
CA TYR A 160 -30.48 -8.36 9.11
C TYR A 160 -30.36 -9.81 9.59
N SER A 161 -29.90 -10.69 8.69
CA SER A 161 -29.48 -12.05 9.01
C SER A 161 -27.96 -12.08 9.01
N CYS A 162 -27.34 -11.79 10.16
CA CYS A 162 -25.96 -12.20 10.41
C CYS A 162 -25.99 -13.66 10.85
N ASN A 163 -25.72 -14.58 9.91
CA ASN A 163 -25.32 -15.92 10.29
C ASN A 163 -23.83 -15.85 10.65
N LEU A 164 -23.55 -15.86 11.96
CA LEU A 164 -22.23 -16.17 12.47
C LEU A 164 -22.13 -17.70 12.47
N ALA A 165 -21.29 -18.25 11.59
CA ALA A 165 -20.81 -19.62 11.67
C ALA A 165 -19.39 -19.58 12.25
#